data_AF-G2YQR6-F1
#
_entry.id   AF-G2YQR6-F1
#
_cell.length_a   1.000
_cell.length_b   1.000
_cell.length_c   1.000
_cell.angle_alpha   90.00
_cell.angle_beta   90.00
_cell.angle_gamma   90.00
#
_symmetry.space_group_name_H-M   'P 1'
#
loop_
_entity.id
_entity.type
_entity.pdbx_description
1 polymer ?
#
loop_
_entity_poly.entity_id
_entity_poly.type
_entity_poly.pdbx_seq_one_letter_code
_entity_poly.pdbx_strand_id
1 'polypeptide(L)'
;MAIFNDLAIATARRPYPFVLALLLTLLVFLYTTGPQTFSPAPPPRIYTPTVGHGSDVQQDSEYISGRFGFDGTWNYTRDYRNLFLTQEQCDVAFPGLFEEVERPVKLRKNKKVTKKELDDTPALNGFIRAMIFDQQLYIIDTSGKIYSRGIATLHALHRAMLTSPEPLPNIEFTMNSPKIKKHGSCPNTVFGPGPRRKSVVTEKCK
;
A
#
# COMPACT_ATOMS: atom_id res chain seq x y z
N MET A 1 68.96 4.76 1.26
CA MET A 1 67.94 4.02 2.02
C MET A 1 66.59 4.43 1.44
N ALA A 2 66.10 3.74 0.41
CA ALA A 2 65.31 2.49 0.48
C ALA A 2 63.81 2.81 0.29
N ILE A 3 63.41 3.16 -0.93
CA ILE A 3 62.00 3.13 -1.38
C ILE A 3 61.95 2.73 -2.86
N PHE A 4 62.59 1.61 -3.19
CA PHE A 4 62.45 0.91 -4.47
C PHE A 4 62.63 -0.56 -4.13
N ASN A 5 61.57 -1.22 -3.65
CA ASN A 5 61.50 -2.68 -3.53
C ASN A 5 60.13 -3.11 -3.00
N ASP A 6 59.05 -2.85 -3.72
CA ASP A 6 57.77 -3.55 -3.47
C ASP A 6 56.97 -3.88 -4.74
N LEU A 7 57.55 -3.70 -5.93
CA LEU A 7 56.94 -4.11 -7.20
C LEU A 7 57.50 -5.42 -7.78
N ALA A 8 58.39 -6.11 -7.06
CA ALA A 8 59.12 -7.27 -7.59
C ALA A 8 59.01 -8.55 -6.75
N ILE A 9 58.00 -8.69 -5.89
CA ILE A 9 57.80 -9.91 -5.05
C ILE A 9 56.39 -10.50 -5.23
N ALA A 10 55.84 -10.46 -6.45
CA ALA A 10 54.59 -11.17 -6.78
C ALA A 10 54.69 -12.06 -8.02
N THR A 11 55.88 -12.24 -8.61
CA THR A 11 56.06 -12.97 -9.87
C THR A 11 56.75 -14.34 -9.73
N ALA A 12 57.03 -14.80 -8.50
CA ALA A 12 57.88 -15.98 -8.30
C ALA A 12 57.26 -17.17 -7.54
N ARG A 13 55.92 -17.29 -7.44
CA ARG A 13 55.30 -18.51 -6.88
C ARG A 13 54.02 -18.89 -7.63
N ARG A 14 54.14 -20.01 -8.37
CA ARG A 14 53.13 -20.84 -9.06
C ARG A 14 51.92 -20.06 -9.63
N PRO A 15 51.75 -19.95 -10.96
CA PRO A 15 50.66 -19.18 -11.58
C PRO A 15 49.25 -19.77 -11.36
N TYR A 16 49.15 -20.95 -10.74
CA TYR A 16 47.90 -21.68 -10.54
C TYR A 16 46.78 -20.94 -9.78
N PRO A 17 47.00 -20.19 -8.69
CA PRO A 17 45.90 -19.60 -7.94
C PRO A 17 45.28 -18.41 -8.69
N PHE A 18 46.08 -17.64 -9.43
CA PHE A 18 45.58 -16.53 -10.25
C PHE A 18 44.80 -17.05 -11.46
N VAL A 19 45.31 -18.08 -12.14
CA VAL A 19 44.60 -18.72 -13.27
C VAL A 19 43.29 -19.36 -12.80
N LEU A 20 43.28 -20.00 -11.64
CA LEU A 20 42.09 -20.65 -11.09
C LEU A 20 41.05 -19.62 -10.61
N ALA A 21 41.48 -18.51 -10.01
CA ALA A 21 40.59 -17.40 -9.68
C ALA A 21 39.96 -16.77 -10.92
N LEU A 22 40.74 -16.59 -11.99
CA LEU A 22 40.27 -16.02 -13.26
C LEU A 22 39.29 -16.98 -13.98
N LEU A 23 39.54 -18.29 -13.93
CA LEU A 23 38.60 -19.28 -14.44
C LEU A 23 37.28 -19.30 -13.64
N LEU A 24 37.35 -19.19 -12.31
CA LEU A 24 36.14 -19.14 -11.46
C LEU A 24 35.32 -17.88 -11.71
N THR A 25 35.95 -16.71 -11.86
CA THR A 25 35.22 -15.47 -12.18
C THR A 25 34.59 -15.53 -13.56
N LEU A 26 35.27 -16.12 -14.55
CA LEU A 26 34.75 -16.29 -15.91
C LEU A 26 33.58 -17.29 -15.93
N LEU A 27 33.65 -18.37 -15.15
CA LEU A 27 32.53 -19.30 -14.95
C LEU A 27 31.32 -18.60 -14.32
N VAL A 28 31.51 -17.84 -13.25
CA VAL A 28 30.42 -17.08 -12.61
C VAL A 28 29.81 -16.06 -13.58
N PHE A 29 30.64 -15.38 -14.37
CA PHE A 29 30.16 -14.44 -15.39
C PHE A 29 29.32 -15.18 -16.44
N LEU A 30 29.79 -16.30 -16.99
CA LEU A 30 29.04 -17.12 -17.95
C LEU A 30 27.73 -17.69 -17.37
N TYR A 31 27.71 -18.07 -16.09
CA TYR A 31 26.51 -18.54 -15.42
C TYR A 31 25.48 -17.43 -15.15
N THR A 32 25.95 -16.20 -14.91
CA THR A 32 25.06 -15.05 -14.64
C THR A 32 24.62 -14.32 -15.90
N THR A 33 25.37 -14.41 -16.99
CA THR A 33 25.01 -13.84 -18.30
C THR A 33 24.32 -14.83 -19.23
N GLY A 34 23.84 -15.97 -18.71
CA GLY A 34 22.97 -16.85 -19.48
C GLY A 34 21.82 -16.04 -20.09
N PRO A 35 21.53 -16.16 -21.40
CA PRO A 35 20.48 -15.38 -22.04
C PRO A 35 19.16 -15.74 -21.37
N GLN A 36 18.64 -14.81 -20.58
CA GLN A 36 17.28 -14.87 -20.06
C GLN A 36 16.39 -14.89 -21.30
N THR A 37 15.88 -16.07 -21.67
CA THR A 37 14.80 -16.16 -22.65
C THR A 37 13.58 -15.54 -21.98
N PHE A 38 13.43 -14.22 -22.18
CA PHE A 38 12.21 -13.51 -21.86
C PHE A 38 11.13 -14.15 -22.74
N SER A 39 10.33 -15.05 -22.15
CA SER A 39 9.03 -15.36 -22.75
C SER A 39 8.34 -14.02 -22.94
N PRO A 40 7.97 -13.62 -24.17
CA PRO A 40 7.18 -12.42 -24.34
C PRO A 40 5.93 -12.61 -23.49
N ALA A 41 5.71 -11.67 -22.57
CA ALA A 41 4.41 -11.58 -21.92
C ALA A 41 3.36 -11.60 -23.03
N PRO A 42 2.28 -12.40 -22.90
CA PRO A 42 1.23 -12.40 -23.89
C PRO A 42 0.85 -10.93 -24.14
N PRO A 43 0.73 -10.51 -25.42
CA PRO A 43 0.46 -9.11 -25.72
C PRO A 43 -0.76 -8.68 -24.92
N PRO A 44 -0.74 -7.49 -24.30
CA PRO A 44 -1.94 -6.95 -23.68
C PRO A 44 -3.04 -7.02 -24.73
N ARG A 45 -4.17 -7.67 -24.40
CA ARG A 45 -5.35 -7.66 -25.27
C ARG A 45 -5.81 -6.20 -25.35
N ILE A 46 -5.31 -5.48 -26.34
CA ILE A 46 -5.90 -4.23 -26.79
C ILE A 46 -7.20 -4.64 -27.47
N TYR A 47 -8.30 -4.56 -26.75
CA TYR A 47 -9.61 -4.65 -27.36
C TYR A 47 -9.82 -3.35 -28.12
N THR A 48 -9.61 -3.38 -29.43
CA THR A 48 -10.06 -2.31 -30.32
C THR A 48 -11.59 -2.31 -30.29
N PRO A 49 -12.25 -1.23 -29.83
CA PRO A 49 -13.69 -1.15 -29.92
C PRO A 49 -14.07 -1.09 -31.40
N THR A 50 -14.78 -2.11 -31.87
CA THR A 50 -15.46 -2.03 -33.16
C THR A 50 -16.45 -0.88 -33.05
N VAL A 51 -16.19 0.18 -33.81
CA VAL A 51 -17.05 1.37 -33.88
C VAL A 51 -18.41 0.95 -34.45
N GLY A 52 -19.32 0.60 -33.56
CA GLY A 52 -20.75 0.56 -33.81
C GLY A 52 -21.29 1.97 -33.70
N HIS A 53 -21.86 2.45 -34.80
CA HIS A 53 -22.53 3.73 -34.92
C HIS A 53 -23.78 3.77 -34.03
N GLY A 54 -23.85 4.74 -33.10
CA GLY A 54 -25.11 5.19 -32.50
C GLY A 54 -25.25 4.98 -30.99
N SER A 55 -25.24 6.11 -30.26
CA SER A 55 -26.10 6.45 -29.10
C SER A 55 -26.20 5.46 -27.94
N ASP A 56 -25.40 5.65 -26.89
CA ASP A 56 -25.83 6.27 -25.62
C ASP A 56 -24.71 6.15 -24.56
N VAL A 57 -24.39 7.27 -23.91
CA VAL A 57 -23.39 7.38 -22.85
C VAL A 57 -24.06 6.98 -21.54
N GLN A 58 -24.10 5.67 -21.26
CA GLN A 58 -24.57 5.14 -19.96
C GLN A 58 -24.08 3.73 -19.65
N GLN A 59 -23.17 3.17 -20.44
CA GLN A 59 -22.86 1.73 -20.49
C GLN A 59 -21.40 1.41 -20.16
N ASP A 60 -20.75 2.30 -19.41
CA ASP A 60 -19.35 2.21 -19.03
C ASP A 60 -19.20 1.57 -17.64
N SER A 61 -20.16 1.82 -16.74
CA SER A 61 -20.16 1.32 -15.36
C SER A 61 -20.57 -0.17 -15.28
N GLU A 62 -21.50 -0.60 -16.12
CA GLU A 62 -21.99 -1.99 -16.15
C GLU A 62 -20.93 -2.95 -16.74
N TYR A 63 -20.10 -2.47 -17.67
CA TYR A 63 -19.12 -3.30 -18.37
C TYR A 63 -17.88 -3.65 -17.51
N ILE A 64 -17.45 -2.78 -16.58
CA ILE A 64 -16.34 -3.12 -15.66
C ILE A 64 -16.79 -4.15 -14.62
N SER A 65 -18.03 -4.06 -14.14
CA SER A 65 -18.59 -5.03 -13.20
C SER A 65 -18.72 -6.44 -13.81
N GLY A 66 -18.91 -6.55 -15.13
CA GLY A 66 -18.97 -7.83 -15.84
C GLY A 66 -17.63 -8.58 -15.93
N ARG A 67 -16.48 -7.90 -15.80
CA ARG A 67 -15.15 -8.52 -15.88
C ARG A 67 -14.71 -9.22 -14.60
N PHE A 68 -15.27 -8.81 -13.45
CA PHE A 68 -15.04 -9.38 -12.12
C PHE A 68 -16.36 -9.81 -11.43
N GLY A 69 -17.39 -10.09 -12.24
CA GLY A 69 -18.78 -10.40 -11.87
C GLY A 69 -19.03 -10.68 -10.40
N PHE A 70 -19.52 -9.67 -9.67
CA PHE A 70 -20.08 -9.86 -8.33
C PHE A 70 -21.49 -10.42 -8.46
N ASP A 71 -21.71 -11.64 -8.01
CA ASP A 71 -23.01 -12.35 -8.09
C ASP A 71 -23.96 -12.04 -6.92
N GLY A 72 -23.65 -11.01 -6.13
CA GLY A 72 -24.41 -10.63 -4.94
C GLY A 72 -23.95 -11.31 -3.64
N THR A 73 -23.01 -12.26 -3.68
CA THR A 73 -22.46 -12.89 -2.47
C THR A 73 -20.94 -12.89 -2.49
N TRP A 74 -20.31 -12.38 -1.43
CA TRP A 74 -18.86 -12.39 -1.33
C TRP A 74 -18.30 -13.81 -1.15
N ASN A 75 -17.42 -14.24 -2.06
CA ASN A 75 -16.68 -15.50 -1.98
C ASN A 75 -15.17 -15.21 -1.99
N TYR A 76 -14.47 -15.53 -0.90
CA TYR A 76 -13.03 -15.25 -0.80
C TYR A 76 -12.21 -15.85 -1.95
N THR A 77 -12.44 -17.11 -2.34
CA THR A 77 -11.64 -17.77 -3.38
C THR A 77 -11.80 -17.12 -4.75
N ARG A 78 -13.01 -16.63 -5.06
CA ARG A 78 -13.34 -15.97 -6.33
C ARG A 78 -12.98 -14.48 -6.31
N ASP A 79 -13.34 -13.78 -5.23
CA ASP A 79 -13.45 -12.32 -5.19
C ASP A 79 -12.27 -11.62 -4.51
N TYR A 80 -11.31 -12.34 -3.88
CA TYR A 80 -10.23 -11.68 -3.12
C TYR A 80 -9.37 -10.68 -3.91
N ARG A 81 -9.39 -10.75 -5.26
CA ARG A 81 -8.69 -9.80 -6.15
C ARG A 81 -9.62 -8.76 -6.77
N ASN A 82 -10.92 -8.85 -6.54
CA ASN A 82 -11.88 -7.86 -7.02
C ASN A 82 -11.82 -6.63 -6.11
N LEU A 83 -11.16 -5.58 -6.60
CA LEU A 83 -11.06 -4.28 -5.93
C LEU A 83 -12.02 -3.23 -6.52
N PHE A 84 -12.86 -3.63 -7.50
CA PHE A 84 -13.74 -2.76 -8.28
C PHE A 84 -15.20 -3.01 -7.92
N LEU A 85 -15.53 -2.86 -6.64
CA LEU A 85 -16.91 -2.95 -6.15
C LEU A 85 -17.48 -1.53 -5.97
N THR A 86 -18.72 -1.32 -6.41
CA THR A 86 -19.48 -0.09 -6.09
C THR A 86 -19.82 -0.04 -4.60
N GLN A 87 -20.25 1.12 -4.11
CA GLN A 87 -20.64 1.25 -2.71
C GLN A 87 -21.76 0.26 -2.35
N GLU A 88 -22.78 0.14 -3.22
CA GLU A 88 -23.90 -0.79 -3.01
C GLU A 88 -23.43 -2.25 -2.97
N GLN A 89 -22.49 -2.64 -3.84
CA GLN A 89 -21.92 -3.98 -3.83
C GLN A 89 -21.08 -4.23 -2.58
N CYS A 90 -20.34 -3.23 -2.09
CA CYS A 90 -19.58 -3.33 -0.84
C CYS A 90 -20.49 -3.55 0.37
N ASP A 91 -21.63 -2.85 0.43
CA ASP A 91 -22.59 -2.97 1.54
C ASP A 91 -23.22 -4.37 1.59
N VAL A 92 -23.49 -4.96 0.42
CA VAL A 92 -23.96 -6.35 0.29
C VAL A 92 -22.84 -7.35 0.63
N ALA A 93 -21.63 -7.13 0.12
CA ALA A 93 -20.49 -8.04 0.29
C ALA A 93 -19.97 -8.07 1.74
N PHE A 94 -20.00 -6.94 2.44
CA PHE A 94 -19.43 -6.78 3.78
C PHE A 94 -20.41 -6.14 4.78
N PRO A 95 -21.51 -6.85 5.14
CA PRO A 95 -22.49 -6.30 6.07
C PRO A 95 -21.85 -5.93 7.41
N GLY A 96 -22.07 -4.68 7.86
CA GLY A 96 -21.56 -4.16 9.13
C GLY A 96 -20.10 -3.69 9.12
N LEU A 97 -19.36 -3.86 8.02
CA LEU A 97 -17.95 -3.43 7.94
C LEU A 97 -17.79 -1.92 8.17
N PHE A 98 -18.74 -1.13 7.70
CA PHE A 98 -18.70 0.33 7.78
C PHE A 98 -19.28 0.90 9.08
N GLU A 99 -19.78 0.07 10.01
CA GLU A 99 -20.42 0.54 11.24
C GLU A 99 -19.51 1.43 12.09
N GLU A 100 -18.23 1.06 12.24
CA GLU A 100 -17.26 1.85 12.99
C GLU A 100 -16.87 3.16 12.31
N VAL A 101 -17.03 3.23 10.99
CA VAL A 101 -16.82 4.47 10.21
C VAL A 101 -18.04 5.37 10.29
N GLU A 102 -19.24 4.80 10.25
CA GLU A 102 -20.50 5.55 10.38
C GLU A 102 -20.72 6.09 11.79
N ARG A 103 -20.26 5.39 12.83
CA ARG A 103 -20.41 5.80 14.23
C ARG A 103 -19.91 7.24 14.50
N PRO A 104 -18.68 7.64 14.14
CA PRO A 104 -18.23 9.03 14.31
C PRO A 104 -18.96 10.01 13.39
N VAL A 105 -19.42 9.60 12.20
CA VAL A 105 -20.24 10.45 11.32
C VAL A 105 -21.57 10.79 12.00
N LYS A 106 -22.26 9.79 12.56
CA LYS A 106 -23.51 9.96 13.33
C LYS A 106 -23.32 10.88 14.53
N LEU A 107 -22.22 10.71 15.28
CA LEU A 107 -21.87 11.58 16.41
C LEU A 107 -21.71 13.05 16.01
N ARG A 108 -21.26 13.30 14.78
CA ARG A 108 -20.98 14.63 14.25
C ARG A 108 -22.07 15.18 13.31
N LYS A 109 -23.23 14.53 13.22
CA LYS A 109 -24.33 14.91 12.30
C LYS A 109 -24.69 16.41 12.37
N ASN A 110 -24.62 17.00 13.56
CA ASN A 110 -24.92 18.42 13.82
C ASN A 110 -23.67 19.31 14.00
N LYS A 111 -22.46 18.74 13.91
CA LYS A 111 -21.18 19.45 14.11
C LYS A 111 -20.17 19.07 13.02
N LYS A 112 -20.24 19.82 11.91
CA LYS A 112 -19.32 19.66 10.78
C LYS A 112 -17.86 19.87 11.21
N VAL A 113 -16.94 19.19 10.52
CA VAL A 113 -15.50 19.43 10.67
C VAL A 113 -15.19 20.77 10.01
N THR A 114 -14.44 21.62 10.69
CA THR A 114 -14.04 22.94 10.17
C THR A 114 -12.56 22.95 9.85
N LYS A 115 -12.13 23.82 8.93
CA LYS A 115 -10.70 24.00 8.62
C LYS A 115 -9.88 24.35 9.87
N LYS A 116 -10.45 25.20 10.74
CA LYS A 116 -9.86 25.55 12.03
C LYS A 116 -9.60 24.32 12.91
N GLU A 117 -10.50 23.34 12.92
CA GLU A 117 -10.29 22.10 13.68
C GLU A 117 -9.12 21.27 13.13
N LEU A 118 -8.91 21.28 11.81
CA LEU A 118 -7.75 20.65 11.18
C LEU A 118 -6.46 21.41 11.52
N ASP A 119 -6.49 22.74 11.48
CA ASP A 119 -5.35 23.61 11.82
C ASP A 119 -4.95 23.51 13.30
N ASP A 120 -5.93 23.38 14.19
CA ASP A 120 -5.74 23.26 15.63
C ASP A 120 -5.34 21.83 16.06
N THR A 121 -5.27 20.86 15.12
CA THR A 121 -4.89 19.48 15.43
C THR A 121 -3.40 19.40 15.77
N PRO A 122 -3.02 18.82 16.93
CA PRO A 122 -1.62 18.80 17.36
C PRO A 122 -0.75 17.93 16.44
N ALA A 123 0.28 18.55 15.86
CA ALA A 123 1.24 17.93 14.95
C ALA A 123 2.28 17.08 15.72
N LEU A 124 1.87 15.93 16.23
CA LEU A 124 2.70 14.97 16.96
C LEU A 124 3.62 14.16 16.03
N ASN A 125 4.58 13.41 16.59
CA ASN A 125 5.47 12.55 15.81
C ASN A 125 4.69 11.47 15.04
N GLY A 126 4.77 11.51 13.71
CA GLY A 126 4.01 10.63 12.81
C GLY A 126 2.71 11.26 12.31
N PHE A 127 2.54 12.57 12.49
CA PHE A 127 1.43 13.35 11.96
C PHE A 127 1.58 13.58 10.46
N ILE A 128 0.46 13.43 9.75
CA ILE A 128 0.33 13.65 8.31
C ILE A 128 -0.98 14.40 8.08
N ARG A 129 -0.90 15.55 7.42
CA ARG A 129 -2.04 16.28 6.86
C ARG A 129 -2.06 16.06 5.36
N ALA A 130 -3.17 15.56 4.85
CA ALA A 130 -3.32 15.18 3.46
C ALA A 130 -4.66 15.67 2.91
N MET A 131 -4.73 15.75 1.58
CA MET A 131 -5.92 16.14 0.86
C MET A 131 -6.10 15.24 -0.35
N ILE A 132 -7.34 14.83 -0.58
CA ILE A 132 -7.77 14.30 -1.86
C ILE A 132 -8.40 15.45 -2.60
N PHE A 133 -7.84 15.80 -3.75
CA PHE A 133 -8.34 16.86 -4.61
C PHE A 133 -8.22 16.41 -6.06
N ASP A 134 -9.31 16.47 -6.83
CA ASP A 134 -9.39 16.05 -8.23
C ASP A 134 -8.81 14.65 -8.46
N GLN A 135 -9.23 13.71 -7.60
CA GLN A 135 -8.80 12.32 -7.64
C GLN A 135 -7.30 12.07 -7.43
N GLN A 136 -6.59 13.03 -6.82
CA GLN A 136 -5.17 12.92 -6.50
C GLN A 136 -4.92 13.10 -5.00
N LEU A 137 -3.94 12.36 -4.47
CA LEU A 137 -3.56 12.39 -3.06
C LEU A 137 -2.37 13.34 -2.86
N TYR A 138 -2.62 14.43 -2.15
CA TYR A 138 -1.64 15.44 -1.79
C TYR A 138 -1.25 15.33 -0.32
N ILE A 139 0.04 15.49 -0.03
CA ILE A 139 0.54 15.66 1.34
C ILE A 139 0.79 17.14 1.56
N ILE A 140 0.03 17.75 2.46
CA ILE A 140 0.08 19.18 2.75
C ILE A 140 1.15 19.47 3.79
N ASP A 141 1.18 18.67 4.85
CA ASP A 141 2.08 18.88 5.98
C ASP A 141 2.40 17.55 6.67
N THR A 142 3.58 17.47 7.27
CA THR A 142 4.03 16.32 8.05
C THR A 142 4.84 16.78 9.25
N SER A 143 4.67 16.12 10.39
CA SER A 143 5.47 16.42 11.59
C SER A 143 6.16 15.17 12.15
N GLY A 144 7.45 15.35 12.46
CA GLY A 144 8.31 14.29 12.96
C GLY A 144 8.63 13.22 11.91
N LYS A 145 8.94 12.01 12.39
CA LYS A 145 9.30 10.87 11.55
C LYS A 145 8.04 10.15 11.10
N ILE A 146 7.84 10.07 9.79
CA ILE A 146 6.81 9.22 9.20
C ILE A 146 7.28 7.76 9.22
N TYR A 147 6.51 6.91 9.88
CA TYR A 147 6.80 5.48 9.97
C TYR A 147 6.15 4.70 8.83
N SER A 148 6.59 3.45 8.64
CA SER A 148 6.07 2.53 7.61
C SER A 148 4.55 2.38 7.65
N ARG A 149 3.93 2.49 8.83
CA ARG A 149 2.47 2.47 8.99
C ARG A 149 1.79 3.63 8.28
N GLY A 150 2.29 4.86 8.46
CA GLY A 150 1.73 6.04 7.76
C GLY A 150 1.87 5.91 6.24
N ILE A 151 3.04 5.47 5.77
CA ILE A 151 3.31 5.24 4.35
C ILE A 151 2.42 4.13 3.79
N ALA A 152 2.24 3.03 4.51
CA ALA A 152 1.38 1.92 4.10
C ALA A 152 -0.10 2.35 4.01
N THR A 153 -0.57 3.18 4.94
CA THR A 153 -1.92 3.75 4.88
C THR A 153 -2.09 4.64 3.66
N LEU A 154 -1.12 5.52 3.36
CA LEU A 154 -1.16 6.35 2.14
C LEU A 154 -1.17 5.50 0.86
N HIS A 155 -0.38 4.42 0.80
CA HIS A 155 -0.44 3.49 -0.33
C HIS A 155 -1.78 2.76 -0.44
N ALA A 156 -2.38 2.37 0.69
CA ALA A 156 -3.70 1.73 0.69
C ALA A 156 -4.78 2.70 0.17
N LEU A 157 -4.75 3.96 0.61
CA LEU A 157 -5.62 5.01 0.10
C LEU A 157 -5.42 5.24 -1.39
N HIS A 158 -4.17 5.39 -1.84
CA HIS A 158 -3.86 5.56 -3.25
C HIS A 158 -4.37 4.38 -4.11
N ARG A 159 -4.21 3.14 -3.65
CA ARG A 159 -4.79 1.99 -4.36
C ARG A 159 -6.31 2.04 -4.41
N ALA A 160 -6.96 2.35 -3.27
CA ALA A 160 -8.42 2.48 -3.22
C ALA A 160 -8.93 3.57 -4.16
N MET A 161 -8.23 4.70 -4.27
CA MET A 161 -8.56 5.77 -5.21
C MET A 161 -8.49 5.32 -6.67
N LEU A 162 -7.50 4.50 -7.03
CA LEU A 162 -7.34 4.01 -8.40
C LEU A 162 -8.32 2.90 -8.77
N THR A 163 -8.78 2.12 -7.79
CA THR A 163 -9.68 0.98 -8.05
C THR A 163 -11.15 1.29 -7.75
N SER A 164 -11.44 2.44 -7.15
CA SER A 164 -12.82 2.86 -6.90
C SER A 164 -13.54 3.09 -8.23
N PRO A 165 -14.68 2.42 -8.49
CA PRO A 165 -15.50 2.70 -9.65
C PRO A 165 -16.20 4.07 -9.56
N GLU A 166 -16.34 4.60 -8.34
CA GLU A 166 -16.97 5.88 -8.04
C GLU A 166 -15.91 6.92 -7.63
N PRO A 167 -15.98 8.16 -8.13
CA PRO A 167 -15.01 9.19 -7.80
C PRO A 167 -15.12 9.59 -6.32
N LEU A 168 -13.97 9.63 -5.62
CA LEU A 168 -13.92 10.09 -4.23
C LEU A 168 -14.06 11.62 -4.16
N PRO A 169 -14.79 12.14 -3.16
CA PRO A 169 -14.98 13.57 -3.00
C PRO A 169 -13.69 14.28 -2.60
N ASN A 170 -13.63 15.58 -2.90
CA ASN A 170 -12.56 16.44 -2.43
C ASN A 170 -12.63 16.59 -0.89
N ILE A 171 -11.61 16.11 -0.19
CA ILE A 171 -11.55 16.09 1.28
C ILE A 171 -10.15 16.41 1.79
N GLU A 172 -10.10 17.06 2.94
CA GLU A 172 -8.87 17.31 3.68
C GLU A 172 -8.96 16.60 5.04
N PHE A 173 -7.89 15.92 5.43
CA PHE A 173 -7.85 15.15 6.66
C PHE A 173 -6.46 15.12 7.28
N THR A 174 -6.43 14.85 8.58
CA THR A 174 -5.21 14.61 9.34
C THR A 174 -5.21 13.19 9.89
N MET A 175 -4.09 12.52 9.84
CA MET A 175 -3.88 11.24 10.52
C MET A 175 -2.59 11.24 11.31
N ASN A 176 -2.55 10.41 12.34
CA ASN A 176 -1.35 10.21 13.16
C ASN A 176 -1.01 8.73 13.19
N SER A 177 0.24 8.41 12.88
CA SER A 177 0.77 7.05 12.93
C SER A 177 1.91 6.97 13.96
N PRO A 178 1.58 7.00 15.27
CA PRO A 178 2.60 7.03 16.30
C PRO A 178 3.38 5.71 16.32
N LYS A 179 4.68 5.81 16.61
CA LYS A 179 5.42 4.63 17.07
C LYS A 179 4.83 4.20 18.39
N ILE A 180 4.37 2.95 18.48
CA ILE A 180 4.03 2.36 19.78
C ILE A 180 5.32 2.40 20.60
N LYS A 181 5.37 3.29 21.60
CA LYS A 181 6.37 3.18 22.65
C LYS A 181 5.97 1.94 23.42
N LYS A 182 6.85 0.93 23.49
CA LYS A 182 6.69 -0.14 24.48
C LYS A 182 6.74 0.57 25.83
N HIS A 183 5.60 0.78 26.47
CA HIS A 183 5.60 1.02 27.90
C HIS A 183 6.27 -0.20 28.53
N GLY A 184 7.20 0.05 29.47
CA GLY A 184 7.84 -1.01 30.26
C GLY A 184 6.77 -1.97 30.78
N SER A 185 7.08 -3.26 30.71
CA SER A 185 6.23 -4.41 31.04
C SER A 185 4.99 -4.10 31.91
N CYS A 186 3.81 -4.07 31.29
CA CYS A 186 2.66 -4.65 31.96
C CYS A 186 2.80 -6.17 31.82
N PRO A 187 2.93 -6.94 32.91
CA PRO A 187 2.92 -8.39 32.80
C PRO A 187 1.54 -8.80 32.29
N ASN A 188 1.55 -9.46 31.14
CA ASN A 188 0.44 -10.23 30.58
C ASN A 188 -0.82 -9.42 30.23
N THR A 189 -0.87 -8.87 29.00
CA THR A 189 -1.97 -9.10 28.05
C THR A 189 -1.51 -8.59 26.68
N VAL A 190 -1.06 -9.51 25.82
CA VAL A 190 -0.76 -9.21 24.42
C VAL A 190 -2.08 -9.23 23.65
N PHE A 191 -2.55 -8.06 23.20
CA PHE A 191 -3.61 -8.01 22.19
C PHE A 191 -3.00 -8.19 20.80
N GLY A 192 -3.29 -9.34 20.18
CA GLY A 192 -3.13 -9.61 18.74
C GLY A 192 -4.50 -9.88 18.12
N PRO A 193 -4.63 -9.87 16.77
CA PRO A 193 -5.90 -10.11 16.11
C PRO A 193 -6.30 -11.57 16.29
N GLY A 194 -7.21 -11.82 17.24
CA GLY A 194 -7.85 -13.11 17.49
C GLY A 194 -9.37 -12.97 17.40
N PRO A 195 -10.09 -14.03 16.99
CA PRO A 195 -11.51 -13.93 16.73
C PRO A 195 -12.33 -13.90 18.02
N ARG A 196 -13.36 -13.05 18.00
CA ARG A 196 -14.57 -13.02 18.84
C ARG A 196 -14.45 -12.67 20.33
N ARG A 197 -15.10 -11.55 20.64
CA ARG A 197 -15.86 -11.19 21.86
C ARG A 197 -15.11 -11.24 23.19
N LYS A 198 -14.91 -10.05 23.79
CA LYS A 198 -15.82 -9.49 24.81
C LYS A 198 -15.37 -8.07 25.17
N SER A 199 -16.35 -7.17 25.20
CA SER A 199 -16.26 -5.81 25.72
C SER A 199 -15.95 -5.84 27.21
N VAL A 200 -14.96 -5.05 27.67
CA VAL A 200 -15.03 -4.35 28.97
C VAL A 200 -14.27 -3.02 28.85
N VAL A 201 -14.97 -1.99 29.29
CA VAL A 201 -14.59 -0.57 29.34
C VAL A 201 -13.72 -0.30 30.57
N THR A 202 -12.61 0.40 30.32
CA THR A 202 -11.77 1.25 31.20
C THR A 202 -11.36 0.77 32.59
N GLU A 203 -10.05 0.82 32.85
CA GLU A 203 -9.53 1.51 34.03
C GLU A 203 -8.20 2.21 33.73
N LYS A 204 -8.02 3.39 34.35
CA LYS A 204 -6.95 4.36 34.12
C LYS A 204 -5.57 3.78 34.45
N CYS A 205 -4.57 4.02 33.59
CA CYS A 205 -3.20 4.18 34.07
C CYS A 205 -2.99 5.65 34.40
N LYS A 206 -2.72 5.96 35.67
CA LYS A 206 -2.26 7.26 36.15
C LYS A 206 -0.78 7.44 35.83
#